data_AF-A0A4V1KSI0-F1
#
_entry.id   AF-A0A4V1KSI0-F1
#
_cell.length_a   1.000
_cell.length_b   1.000
_cell.length_c   1.000
_cell.angle_alpha   90.00
_cell.angle_beta   90.00
_cell.angle_gamma   90.00
#
_symmetry.space_group_name_H-M   'P 1'
#
loop_
_entity.id
_entity.type
_entity.pdbx_description
1 polymer ?
#
loop_
_entity_poly.entity_id
_entity_poly.type
_entity_poly.pdbx_seq_one_letter_code
_entity_poly.pdbx_strand_id
1 'polypeptide(L)'
;MKNSEANIEIERGVDNALTSVTVFMPIWDKDNDDDETISIDIPLLGLKTIAKDVVDADAAIKEAIELFCLSSEKFGKGLENDLKVLGWSFGKKDGATTVMNFDTKNSVFNQIFSTGDQFAQKFDLAS
;
A
#
# COMPACT_ATOMS: atom_id res chain seq x y z
N MET A 1 10.48 -12.50 18.55
CA MET A 1 9.52 -11.49 18.05
C MET A 1 9.47 -11.64 16.55
N LYS A 2 8.29 -11.88 15.96
CA LYS A 2 8.14 -11.72 14.50
C LYS A 2 8.28 -10.22 14.24
N ASN A 3 9.30 -9.82 13.50
CA ASN A 3 9.34 -8.47 12.94
C ASN A 3 8.21 -8.41 11.91
N SER A 4 7.09 -7.81 12.29
CA SER A 4 6.05 -7.46 11.33
C SER A 4 6.56 -6.24 10.57
N GLU A 5 6.96 -6.46 9.32
CA GLU A 5 7.55 -5.43 8.46
C GLU A 5 6.60 -5.21 7.28
N ALA A 6 6.20 -3.97 7.02
CA ALA A 6 5.56 -3.60 5.76
C ALA A 6 6.60 -3.00 4.84
N ASN A 7 6.58 -3.43 3.58
CA ASN A 7 7.56 -3.06 2.58
C ASN A 7 6.86 -2.68 1.28
N ILE A 8 7.38 -1.67 0.60
CA ILE A 8 7.00 -1.31 -0.76
C ILE A 8 8.27 -1.30 -1.60
N GLU A 9 8.31 -2.11 -2.64
CA GLU A 9 9.34 -2.10 -3.67
C GLU A 9 8.83 -1.34 -4.89
N ILE A 10 9.63 -0.40 -5.37
CA ILE A 10 9.31 0.52 -6.45
C ILE A 10 10.35 0.28 -7.54
N GLU A 11 9.91 -0.17 -8.70
CA GLU A 11 10.76 -0.32 -9.88
C GLU A 11 10.47 0.84 -10.84
N ARG A 12 11.54 1.47 -11.33
CA ARG A 12 11.47 2.54 -12.33
C ARG A 12 12.15 2.12 -13.63
N GLY A 13 11.64 2.63 -14.74
CA GLY A 13 12.15 2.41 -16.09
C GLY A 13 13.03 3.56 -16.59
N VAL A 14 13.10 3.67 -17.91
CA VAL A 14 13.78 4.78 -18.60
C VAL A 14 13.11 6.10 -18.20
N ASP A 15 13.90 7.17 -18.12
CA ASP A 15 13.46 8.51 -17.73
C ASP A 15 12.79 8.57 -16.34
N ASN A 16 13.11 7.62 -15.45
CA ASN A 16 12.58 7.54 -14.09
C ASN A 16 11.05 7.31 -14.03
N ALA A 17 10.44 6.81 -15.12
CA ALA A 17 9.03 6.46 -15.15
C ALA A 17 8.73 5.28 -14.19
N LEU A 18 7.62 5.36 -13.45
CA LEU A 18 7.19 4.26 -12.58
C LEU A 18 6.73 3.06 -13.43
N THR A 19 7.40 1.92 -13.29
CA THR A 19 7.08 0.72 -14.09
C THR A 19 6.35 -0.34 -13.30
N SER A 20 6.73 -0.54 -12.04
CA SER A 20 6.02 -1.47 -11.17
C SER A 20 6.15 -1.10 -9.69
N VAL A 21 5.17 -1.54 -8.91
CA VAL A 21 5.15 -1.39 -7.45
C VAL A 21 4.76 -2.73 -6.84
N THR A 22 5.58 -3.25 -5.93
CA THR A 22 5.22 -4.42 -5.12
C THR A 22 4.96 -3.97 -3.70
N VAL A 23 3.79 -4.29 -3.15
CA VAL A 23 3.41 -3.93 -1.79
C VAL A 23 3.33 -5.17 -0.92
N PHE A 24 3.71 -5.02 0.34
CA PHE A 24 3.50 -5.97 1.42
C PHE A 24 3.09 -5.21 2.67
N MET A 25 1.81 -5.24 3.04
CA MET A 25 1.28 -4.45 4.17
C MET A 25 -0.01 -5.02 4.75
N PRO A 26 -0.37 -4.69 6.01
CA PRO A 26 -1.65 -5.08 6.59
C PRO A 26 -2.84 -4.29 6.02
N ILE A 27 -3.97 -4.97 5.86
CA ILE A 27 -5.27 -4.41 5.48
C ILE A 27 -6.31 -4.84 6.52
N TRP A 28 -7.32 -3.99 6.73
CA TRP A 28 -8.49 -4.31 7.55
C TRP A 28 -9.74 -4.29 6.70
N ASP A 29 -10.59 -5.28 6.87
CA ASP A 29 -11.93 -5.34 6.33
C ASP A 29 -12.96 -5.47 7.45
N LYS A 30 -14.17 -4.99 7.18
CA LYS A 30 -15.29 -5.09 8.09
C LYS A 30 -16.59 -5.19 7.30
N ASP A 31 -17.35 -6.23 7.56
CA ASP A 31 -18.73 -6.34 7.08
C ASP A 31 -19.61 -5.26 7.72
N ASN A 32 -20.36 -4.57 6.88
CA ASN A 32 -21.37 -3.61 7.28
C ASN A 32 -22.75 -4.27 7.21
N ASP A 33 -23.33 -4.51 8.39
CA ASP A 33 -24.64 -5.15 8.52
C ASP A 33 -25.79 -4.32 7.93
N ASP A 34 -25.59 -2.99 7.77
CA ASP A 34 -26.64 -2.06 7.37
C ASP A 34 -26.83 -1.94 5.85
N ASP A 35 -25.77 -2.14 5.05
CA ASP A 35 -25.79 -1.93 3.60
C ASP A 35 -25.26 -3.12 2.79
N GLU A 36 -25.00 -4.26 3.46
CA GLU A 36 -24.44 -5.47 2.86
C GLU A 36 -23.12 -5.21 2.10
N THR A 37 -22.33 -4.23 2.55
CA THR A 37 -21.00 -3.92 1.97
C THR A 37 -19.87 -4.33 2.90
N ILE A 38 -18.65 -4.36 2.36
CA ILE A 38 -17.42 -4.55 3.11
C ILE A 38 -16.65 -3.23 3.07
N SER A 39 -16.42 -2.63 4.24
CA SER A 39 -15.53 -1.48 4.40
C SER A 39 -14.09 -1.97 4.51
N ILE A 40 -13.20 -1.40 3.71
CA ILE A 40 -11.79 -1.78 3.66
C ILE A 40 -10.91 -0.58 4.01
N ASP A 41 -10.01 -0.75 4.96
CA ASP A 41 -9.03 0.24 5.42
C ASP A 41 -7.61 -0.23 5.08
N ILE A 42 -6.84 0.62 4.40
CA ILE A 42 -5.42 0.40 4.06
C ILE A 42 -4.61 1.42 4.86
N PRO A 43 -4.35 1.12 6.15
CA PRO A 43 -3.96 2.14 7.12
C PRO A 43 -2.61 2.77 6.81
N LEU A 44 -1.66 2.00 6.27
CA LEU A 44 -0.31 2.50 5.98
C LEU A 44 -0.25 3.42 4.74
N LEU A 45 -1.33 3.49 3.96
CA LEU A 45 -1.51 4.44 2.86
C LEU A 45 -2.56 5.51 3.19
N GLY A 46 -3.26 5.40 4.32
CA GLY A 46 -4.35 6.30 4.68
C GLY A 46 -5.54 6.22 3.73
N LEU A 47 -5.75 5.06 3.09
CA LEU A 47 -6.84 4.85 2.12
C LEU A 47 -8.00 4.10 2.75
N LYS A 48 -9.20 4.39 2.25
CA LYS A 48 -10.41 3.62 2.53
C LYS A 48 -11.14 3.35 1.23
N THR A 49 -11.64 2.14 1.08
CA THR A 49 -12.48 1.74 -0.04
C THR A 49 -13.64 0.88 0.44
N ILE A 50 -14.61 0.64 -0.43
CA ILE A 50 -15.78 -0.19 -0.15
C ILE A 50 -15.91 -1.24 -1.24
N ALA A 51 -16.35 -2.43 -0.86
CA ALA A 51 -16.67 -3.51 -1.77
C ALA A 51 -18.07 -4.03 -1.49
N LYS A 52 -18.71 -4.59 -2.51
CA LYS A 52 -20.05 -5.16 -2.36
C LYS A 52 -20.02 -6.53 -1.70
N ASP A 53 -19.00 -7.32 -2.00
CA ASP A 53 -18.81 -8.64 -1.41
C ASP A 53 -17.32 -8.99 -1.36
N VAL A 54 -17.02 -10.18 -0.83
CA VAL A 54 -15.64 -10.67 -0.66
C VAL A 54 -14.91 -10.83 -1.99
N VAL A 55 -15.62 -11.10 -3.08
CA VAL A 55 -15.01 -11.22 -4.42
C VAL A 55 -14.60 -9.84 -4.92
N ASP A 56 -15.44 -8.84 -4.71
CA ASP A 56 -15.16 -7.45 -5.07
C ASP A 56 -14.10 -6.79 -4.15
N ALA A 57 -13.88 -7.31 -2.95
CA ALA A 57 -12.95 -6.75 -1.97
C ALA A 57 -11.50 -6.70 -2.47
N ASP A 58 -11.00 -7.80 -3.05
CA ASP A 58 -9.64 -7.87 -3.58
C ASP A 58 -9.44 -6.90 -4.78
N ALA A 59 -10.46 -6.78 -5.63
CA ALA A 59 -10.44 -5.82 -6.73
C ALA A 59 -10.41 -4.37 -6.21
N ALA A 60 -11.26 -4.03 -5.24
CA ALA A 60 -11.31 -2.70 -4.65
C ALA A 60 -9.99 -2.31 -3.96
N ILE A 61 -9.31 -3.24 -3.29
CA ILE A 61 -7.98 -3.03 -2.71
C ILE A 61 -6.96 -2.71 -3.81
N LYS A 62 -6.92 -3.54 -4.86
CA LYS A 62 -5.96 -3.39 -5.97
C LYS A 62 -6.14 -2.05 -6.65
N GLU A 63 -7.37 -1.69 -7.01
CA GLU A 63 -7.69 -0.42 -7.65
C GLU A 63 -7.33 0.77 -6.76
N ALA A 64 -7.60 0.71 -5.45
CA ALA A 64 -7.26 1.78 -4.53
C ALA A 64 -5.74 2.03 -4.45
N ILE A 65 -4.95 0.95 -4.37
CA ILE A 65 -3.47 1.04 -4.29
C ILE A 65 -2.89 1.51 -5.63
N GLU A 66 -3.38 0.97 -6.75
CA GLU A 66 -2.97 1.39 -8.09
C GLU A 66 -3.25 2.87 -8.32
N LEU A 67 -4.47 3.33 -8.04
CA LEU A 67 -4.85 4.74 -8.17
C LEU A 67 -4.05 5.65 -7.27
N PHE A 68 -3.70 5.23 -6.05
CA PHE A 68 -2.79 5.96 -5.18
C PHE A 68 -1.41 6.14 -5.83
N CYS A 69 -0.84 5.07 -6.39
CA CYS A 69 0.46 5.13 -7.06
C CYS A 69 0.44 6.05 -8.27
N LEU A 70 -0.56 5.88 -9.16
CA LEU A 70 -0.71 6.69 -10.36
C LEU A 70 -0.98 8.17 -10.02
N SER A 71 -1.78 8.44 -8.99
CA SER A 71 -2.08 9.81 -8.57
C SER A 71 -0.86 10.50 -7.96
N SER A 72 -0.05 9.77 -7.19
CA SER A 72 1.21 10.29 -6.62
C SER A 72 2.21 10.70 -7.70
N GLU A 73 2.29 9.94 -8.80
CA GLU A 73 3.15 10.29 -9.94
C GLU A 73 2.57 11.43 -10.78
N LYS A 74 1.25 11.44 -11.01
CA LYS A 74 0.61 12.40 -11.93
C LYS A 74 0.35 13.76 -11.30
N PHE A 75 -0.02 13.80 -10.02
CA PHE A 75 -0.47 14.99 -9.34
C PHE A 75 0.33 15.31 -8.07
N GLY A 76 1.03 14.31 -7.51
CA GLY A 76 1.88 14.45 -6.34
C GLY A 76 3.31 14.89 -6.66
N LYS A 77 4.23 14.57 -5.76
CA LYS A 77 5.68 14.82 -5.92
C LYS A 77 6.46 13.54 -6.20
N GLY A 78 5.79 12.52 -6.74
CA GLY A 78 6.32 11.17 -6.91
C GLY A 78 6.04 10.28 -5.70
N LEU A 79 5.84 8.99 -5.97
CA LEU A 79 5.40 7.99 -5.01
C LEU A 79 6.26 7.93 -3.75
N GLU A 80 7.59 7.97 -3.87
CA GLU A 80 8.50 7.89 -2.73
C GLU A 80 8.34 9.07 -1.77
N ASN A 81 8.06 10.27 -2.31
CA ASN A 81 7.89 11.46 -1.49
C ASN A 81 6.56 11.42 -0.73
N ASP A 82 5.50 10.98 -1.39
CA ASP A 82 4.18 10.88 -0.76
C ASP A 82 4.17 9.75 0.30
N LEU A 83 4.82 8.62 0.03
CA LEU A 83 5.07 7.57 1.03
C LEU A 83 5.89 8.08 2.21
N LYS A 84 6.91 8.91 1.99
CA LYS A 84 7.68 9.51 3.08
C LYS A 84 6.83 10.38 4.00
N VAL A 85 5.88 11.14 3.44
CA VAL A 85 4.92 11.95 4.23
C VAL A 85 4.03 11.04 5.08
N LEU A 86 3.66 9.87 4.57
CA LEU A 86 2.88 8.86 5.28
C LEU A 86 3.68 8.07 6.35
N GLY A 87 4.98 8.34 6.50
CA GLY A 87 5.84 7.73 7.52
C GLY A 87 6.70 6.58 7.02
N TRP A 88 6.70 6.29 5.71
CA TRP A 88 7.62 5.33 5.12
C TRP A 88 9.05 5.88 5.07
N SER A 89 10.02 4.98 5.20
CA SER A 89 11.45 5.32 5.19
C SER A 89 12.18 4.55 4.10
N PHE A 90 13.16 5.17 3.46
CA PHE A 90 14.03 4.48 2.50
C PHE A 90 14.81 3.36 3.19
N GLY A 91 14.66 2.14 2.69
CA GLY A 91 15.45 0.98 3.09
C GLY A 91 16.67 0.83 2.17
N LYS A 92 16.51 0.09 1.07
CA LYS A 92 17.56 -0.13 0.07
C LYS A 92 17.23 0.64 -1.21
N LYS A 93 18.23 1.27 -1.82
CA LYS A 93 18.15 1.83 -3.18
C LYS A 93 19.23 1.18 -4.04
N ASP A 94 18.83 0.53 -5.12
CA ASP A 94 19.72 -0.22 -6.01
C ASP A 94 19.39 0.10 -7.47
N GLY A 95 20.13 1.04 -8.06
CA GLY A 95 19.88 1.52 -9.41
C GLY A 95 18.45 2.03 -9.58
N ALA A 96 17.65 1.28 -10.34
CA ALA A 96 16.27 1.58 -10.69
C ALA A 96 15.22 1.06 -9.69
N THR A 97 15.65 0.32 -8.66
CA THR A 97 14.78 -0.24 -7.63
C THR A 97 14.96 0.51 -6.31
N THR A 98 13.84 0.88 -5.69
CA THR A 98 13.79 1.49 -4.36
C THR A 98 12.89 0.67 -3.45
N VAL A 99 13.40 0.28 -2.29
CA VAL A 99 12.62 -0.38 -1.24
C VAL A 99 12.34 0.62 -0.13
N MET A 100 11.08 0.79 0.23
CA MET A 100 10.61 1.59 1.36
C MET A 100 10.03 0.69 2.44
N ASN A 101 10.38 0.96 3.69
CA ASN A 101 9.95 0.20 4.84
C ASN A 101 9.15 1.09 5.78
N PHE A 102 8.19 0.51 6.48
CA PHE A 102 7.43 1.22 7.51
C PHE A 102 8.00 0.93 8.90
N ASP A 103 8.38 1.98 9.66
CA ASP A 103 8.97 1.80 11.00
C ASP A 103 7.88 1.51 12.04
N THR A 104 7.98 0.35 12.68
CA THR A 104 7.00 -0.16 13.66
C THR A 104 7.30 0.20 15.12
N LYS A 105 8.23 1.13 15.38
CA LYS A 105 8.56 1.58 16.75
C LYS A 105 7.38 2.17 17.55
N ASN A 106 6.23 2.42 16.92
CA ASN A 106 5.01 2.87 17.60
C ASN A 106 4.11 1.67 17.99
N SER A 107 3.61 1.65 19.22
CA SER A 107 2.67 0.64 19.73
C SER A 107 1.39 0.54 18.90
N VAL A 108 0.92 1.63 18.29
CA VAL A 108 -0.26 1.63 17.41
C VAL A 108 0.01 0.84 16.14
N PHE A 109 1.21 0.95 15.55
CA PHE A 109 1.56 0.16 14.37
C PHE A 109 1.64 -1.32 14.71
N ASN A 110 2.21 -1.68 15.85
CA ASN A 110 2.21 -3.09 16.29
C ASN A 110 0.80 -3.68 16.37
N GLN A 111 -0.19 -2.88 16.79
CA GLN A 111 -1.58 -3.32 16.77
C GLN A 111 -2.08 -3.53 15.34
N ILE A 112 -1.85 -2.57 14.43
CA ILE A 112 -2.19 -2.67 13.00
C ILE A 112 -1.62 -3.95 12.37
N PHE A 113 -0.35 -4.23 12.61
CA PHE A 113 0.30 -5.44 12.12
C PHE A 113 -0.20 -6.73 12.76
N SER A 114 -0.77 -6.67 13.97
CA SER A 114 -1.25 -7.86 14.70
C SER A 114 -2.70 -8.22 14.39
N THR A 115 -3.51 -7.27 13.96
CA THR A 115 -4.95 -7.46 13.70
C THR A 115 -5.33 -7.38 12.24
N GLY A 116 -4.42 -6.96 11.36
CA GLY A 116 -4.69 -6.88 9.92
C GLY A 116 -4.19 -8.08 9.15
N ASP A 117 -4.94 -8.42 8.11
CA ASP A 117 -4.59 -9.45 7.16
C ASP A 117 -3.46 -8.94 6.26
N GLN A 118 -2.50 -9.82 6.00
CA GLN A 118 -1.34 -9.47 5.20
C GLN A 118 -1.70 -9.49 3.72
N PHE A 119 -1.58 -8.33 3.08
CA PHE A 119 -1.78 -8.18 1.64
C PHE A 119 -0.42 -8.05 0.93
N ALA A 120 -0.25 -8.82 -0.15
CA ALA A 120 0.97 -8.85 -0.94
C ALA A 120 0.62 -8.87 -2.43
N GLN A 121 1.01 -7.84 -3.18
CA GLN A 121 0.68 -7.74 -4.59
C GLN A 121 1.72 -6.93 -5.37
N LYS A 122 2.03 -7.37 -6.59
CA LYS A 122 2.76 -6.58 -7.58
C LYS A 122 1.77 -5.94 -8.55
N PHE A 123 1.97 -4.66 -8.81
CA PHE A 123 1.24 -3.81 -9.75
C PHE A 123 2.20 -3.44 -10.87
N ASP A 124 1.89 -3.84 -12.09
CA ASP A 124 2.60 -3.40 -13.28
C ASP A 124 1.90 -2.13 -13.80
N LEU A 125 2.58 -0.99 -13.70
CA LEU A 125 2.04 0.35 -13.98
C LEU A 125 2.52 0.91 -15.32
N ALA A 126 3.37 0.16 -16.02
CA ALA A 126 3.87 0.52 -17.34
C ALA A 126 2.79 0.33 -18.41
N SER A 127 2.45 1.43 -19.07
CA SER A 127 1.79 1.49 -20.39
C SER A 127 2.78 1.90 -21.46
#